data_AF-A0A2E6PRQ4-F1
#
_entry.id   AF-A0A2E6PRQ4-F1
#
_cell.length_a   1.000
_cell.length_b   1.000
_cell.length_c   1.000
_cell.angle_alpha   90.00
_cell.angle_beta   90.00
_cell.angle_gamma   90.00
#
_symmetry.space_group_name_H-M   'P 1'
#
loop_
_entity.id
_entity.type
_entity.pdbx_description
1 polymer ?
#
loop_
_entity_poly.entity_id
_entity_poly.type
_entity_poly.pdbx_seq_one_letter_code
_entity_poly.pdbx_strand_id
1 'polypeptide(L)'
;MEYLGEDLILITGAPGTRWSASIQSITSHPDINLSDQTDERSYERTASYEDGKQAGIGWHRGVYFGPCHEFGHTFDNLEAWSKEDLLKEFKKAFSDWDHGIKIIKSHWFAYGLDHLHKCFPRARIISYYLPDELCLQWWQVVGGFDIAYPHYDWYETTERMLQQIKIENAYSIKFAAEKGVPFLRYNSLAEVHRALDLDPSKVDYKDVWDRDPKIQTLAEQLGDGTWDLKTTEGIEAYTKHMLDDRSKANMAMIYNPRYEEIGTYNRIIPKSLYDSTVRVIDKYGRK
;
A
#
# COMPACT_ATOMS: atom_id res chain seq x y z
N MET A 1 4.01 -21.09 20.49
CA MET A 1 2.94 -21.09 19.48
C MET A 1 3.56 -20.79 18.14
N GLU A 2 3.08 -21.42 17.07
CA GLU A 2 3.49 -21.07 15.72
C GLU A 2 2.99 -19.66 15.39
N TYR A 3 3.85 -18.77 14.91
CA TYR A 3 3.46 -17.41 14.50
C TYR A 3 2.76 -17.46 13.15
N LEU A 4 1.54 -16.94 13.02
CA LEU A 4 0.74 -17.05 11.78
C LEU A 4 0.54 -15.71 11.07
N GLY A 5 1.09 -14.62 11.61
CA GLY A 5 1.02 -13.28 11.04
C GLY A 5 -0.19 -12.46 11.49
N GLU A 6 -0.72 -12.72 12.69
CA GLU A 6 -1.91 -12.06 13.26
C GLU A 6 -1.79 -10.53 13.32
N ASP A 7 -0.56 -10.04 13.42
CA ASP A 7 -0.15 -8.63 13.52
C ASP A 7 0.58 -8.15 12.25
N LEU A 8 0.40 -8.82 11.11
CA LEU A 8 0.91 -8.40 9.81
C LEU A 8 -0.19 -7.84 8.91
N ILE A 9 0.14 -6.75 8.24
CA ILE A 9 -0.55 -6.25 7.05
C ILE A 9 0.48 -6.28 5.92
N LEU A 10 0.29 -7.18 4.97
CA LEU A 10 1.12 -7.29 3.77
C LEU A 10 0.50 -6.44 2.67
N ILE A 11 1.25 -5.50 2.11
CA ILE A 11 0.73 -4.55 1.12
C ILE A 11 1.52 -4.65 -0.18
N THR A 12 0.78 -4.69 -1.29
CA THR A 12 1.32 -4.56 -2.64
C THR A 12 0.45 -3.65 -3.51
N GLY A 13 0.97 -3.30 -4.68
CA GLY A 13 0.29 -2.60 -5.74
C GLY A 13 1.32 -2.27 -6.81
N ALA A 14 0.95 -2.31 -8.09
CA ALA A 14 1.89 -1.99 -9.15
C ALA A 14 2.50 -0.58 -8.99
N PRO A 15 3.74 -0.32 -9.47
CA PRO A 15 4.29 1.03 -9.53
C PRO A 15 3.29 2.01 -10.16
N GLY A 16 3.04 3.13 -9.50
CA GLY A 16 2.08 4.14 -9.98
C GLY A 16 0.61 3.94 -9.56
N THR A 17 0.27 2.89 -8.81
CA THR A 17 -1.09 2.70 -8.22
C THR A 17 -1.47 3.72 -7.14
N ARG A 18 -0.61 4.71 -6.85
CA ARG A 18 -0.80 5.78 -5.85
C ARG A 18 -1.00 5.30 -4.41
N TRP A 19 -0.67 4.03 -4.14
CA TRP A 19 -0.87 3.38 -2.85
C TRP A 19 -0.05 3.97 -1.70
N SER A 20 1.09 4.62 -1.95
CA SER A 20 1.92 5.22 -0.90
C SER A 20 1.16 6.25 -0.07
N ALA A 21 0.34 7.10 -0.70
CA ALA A 21 -0.51 8.04 0.03
C ALA A 21 -1.66 7.34 0.78
N SER A 22 -2.22 6.26 0.24
CA SER A 22 -3.29 5.50 0.91
C SER A 22 -2.78 4.73 2.14
N ILE A 23 -1.52 4.27 2.12
CA ILE A 23 -0.88 3.62 3.28
C ILE A 23 -0.77 4.60 4.46
N GLN A 24 -0.53 5.89 4.19
CA GLN A 24 -0.43 6.90 5.24
C GLN A 24 -1.74 7.04 6.04
N SER A 25 -2.87 6.80 5.38
CA SER A 25 -4.15 6.72 6.10
C SER A 25 -4.19 5.55 7.06
N ILE A 26 -3.62 4.40 6.72
CA ILE A 26 -3.59 3.22 7.61
C ILE A 26 -2.64 3.46 8.79
N THR A 27 -1.48 4.07 8.55
CA THR A 27 -0.50 4.40 9.61
C THR A 27 -1.00 5.44 10.62
N SER A 28 -2.13 6.10 10.35
CA SER A 28 -2.79 6.99 11.31
C SER A 28 -3.31 6.25 12.56
N HIS A 29 -3.58 4.96 12.45
CA HIS A 29 -4.12 4.18 13.55
C HIS A 29 -3.04 3.89 14.62
N PRO A 30 -3.33 4.09 15.92
CA PRO A 30 -2.31 4.01 16.97
C PRO A 30 -1.75 2.61 17.21
N ASP A 31 -2.48 1.55 16.82
CA ASP A 31 -2.00 0.18 16.92
C ASP A 31 -0.96 -0.18 15.83
N ILE A 32 -0.68 0.70 14.85
CA ILE A 32 0.34 0.46 13.82
C ILE A 32 1.72 0.80 14.35
N ASN A 33 2.66 -0.12 14.17
CA ASN A 33 4.07 0.08 14.47
C ASN A 33 4.73 0.93 13.39
N LEU A 34 5.25 2.10 13.79
CA LEU A 34 5.92 3.06 12.91
C LEU A 34 7.45 3.06 13.08
N SER A 35 8.02 2.11 13.81
CA SER A 35 9.48 2.05 14.09
C SER A 35 10.33 1.74 12.86
N ASP A 36 9.72 1.42 11.72
CA ASP A 36 10.41 1.31 10.44
C ASP A 36 10.59 2.67 9.73
N GLN A 37 9.90 3.72 10.17
CA GLN A 37 9.97 5.06 9.60
C GLN A 37 11.17 5.84 10.15
N THR A 38 12.09 6.20 9.26
CA THR A 38 13.22 7.09 9.55
C THR A 38 13.30 8.17 8.46
N ASP A 39 14.13 9.19 8.69
CA ASP A 39 14.35 10.27 7.72
C ASP A 39 14.94 9.73 6.41
N GLU A 40 15.82 8.72 6.48
CA GLU A 40 16.42 8.07 5.31
C GLU A 40 15.43 7.22 4.51
N ARG A 41 14.34 6.78 5.15
CA ARG A 41 13.26 5.97 4.56
C ARG A 41 12.05 6.81 4.18
N SER A 42 12.26 8.11 3.97
CA SER A 42 11.21 9.06 3.63
C SER A 42 11.48 9.71 2.27
N TYR A 43 10.46 9.79 1.43
CA TYR A 43 10.52 10.52 0.17
C TYR A 43 9.24 11.26 -0.09
N GLU A 44 9.42 12.55 -0.39
CA GLU A 44 8.35 13.48 -0.66
C GLU A 44 8.60 14.19 -1.98
N ARG A 45 7.55 14.31 -2.80
CA ARG A 45 7.62 15.09 -4.04
C ARG A 45 6.44 16.02 -4.14
N THR A 46 6.71 17.24 -4.60
CA THR A 46 5.71 18.27 -4.90
C THR A 46 5.68 18.51 -6.41
N ALA A 47 4.50 18.62 -6.99
CA ALA A 47 4.32 19.11 -8.36
C ALA A 47 3.70 20.51 -8.34
N SER A 48 4.06 21.32 -9.34
CA SER A 48 3.42 22.60 -9.61
C SER A 48 2.37 22.42 -10.71
N TYR A 49 1.18 22.97 -10.50
CA TYR A 49 0.09 23.00 -11.45
C TYR A 49 0.14 24.28 -12.27
N GLU A 50 -0.57 24.31 -13.41
CA GLU A 50 -0.62 25.46 -14.31
C GLU A 50 -1.17 26.74 -13.65
N ASP A 51 -2.01 26.60 -12.61
CA ASP A 51 -2.55 27.69 -11.81
C ASP A 51 -1.58 28.22 -10.74
N GLY A 52 -0.34 27.71 -10.74
CA GLY A 52 0.71 28.08 -9.78
C GLY A 52 0.60 27.38 -8.43
N LYS A 53 -0.43 26.55 -8.20
CA LYS A 53 -0.54 25.77 -6.96
C LYS A 53 0.52 24.68 -6.93
N GLN A 54 0.93 24.34 -5.71
CA GLN A 54 1.81 23.20 -5.45
C GLN A 54 1.01 22.12 -4.74
N ALA A 55 1.22 20.85 -5.09
CA ALA A 55 0.70 19.73 -4.31
C ALA A 55 1.76 18.67 -4.08
N GLY A 56 1.81 18.12 -2.87
CA GLY A 56 2.50 16.87 -2.60
C GLY A 56 1.89 15.72 -3.40
N ILE A 57 2.66 15.18 -4.36
CA ILE A 57 2.31 14.04 -5.22
C ILE A 57 3.04 12.74 -4.85
N GLY A 58 4.12 12.83 -4.06
CA GLY A 58 4.86 11.68 -3.52
C GLY A 58 4.87 11.70 -1.99
N TRP A 59 4.53 10.58 -1.34
CA TRP A 59 4.45 10.45 0.12
C TRP A 59 4.83 9.04 0.58
N HIS A 60 6.12 8.74 0.53
CA HIS A 60 6.67 7.46 0.95
C HIS A 60 7.34 7.64 2.32
N ARG A 61 7.09 6.71 3.24
CA ARG A 61 7.70 6.64 4.57
C ARG A 61 7.92 5.19 4.97
N GLY A 62 8.97 4.86 5.71
CA GLY A 62 9.21 3.49 6.17
C GLY A 62 9.70 2.55 5.07
N VAL A 63 9.90 1.28 5.41
CA VAL A 63 10.65 0.34 4.57
C VAL A 63 9.82 -0.16 3.39
N TYR A 64 10.37 -0.04 2.18
CA TYR A 64 9.94 -0.81 1.01
C TYR A 64 10.90 -1.98 0.81
N PHE A 65 10.35 -3.19 0.76
CA PHE A 65 11.14 -4.41 0.52
C PHE A 65 11.20 -4.72 -0.97
N GLY A 66 12.34 -5.27 -1.42
CA GLY A 66 12.49 -5.81 -2.76
C GLY A 66 13.91 -5.72 -3.32
N PRO A 67 14.12 -6.21 -4.55
CA PRO A 67 15.31 -5.89 -5.33
C PRO A 67 15.66 -4.39 -5.28
N CYS A 68 16.95 -4.10 -5.21
CA CYS A 68 17.50 -2.75 -5.12
C CYS A 68 17.12 -1.93 -3.87
N HIS A 69 16.43 -2.52 -2.88
CA HIS A 69 16.12 -1.88 -1.60
C HIS A 69 17.04 -2.35 -0.47
N GLU A 70 16.88 -1.78 0.72
CA GLU A 70 17.62 -2.15 1.94
C GLU A 70 17.41 -3.62 2.35
N PHE A 71 16.21 -4.16 2.13
CA PHE A 71 15.83 -5.53 2.50
C PHE A 71 15.03 -6.21 1.40
N GLY A 72 15.04 -7.55 1.41
CA GLY A 72 14.27 -8.35 0.46
C GLY A 72 14.85 -8.34 -0.97
N HIS A 73 16.18 -8.23 -1.10
CA HIS A 73 16.87 -8.10 -2.39
C HIS A 73 16.51 -9.16 -3.44
N THR A 74 16.02 -10.33 -3.03
CA THR A 74 15.64 -11.45 -3.91
C THR A 74 14.15 -11.78 -3.84
N PHE A 75 13.30 -10.82 -3.46
CA PHE A 75 11.85 -10.98 -3.45
C PHE A 75 11.23 -11.09 -4.86
N ASP A 76 12.00 -10.79 -5.90
CA ASP A 76 11.69 -11.22 -7.27
C ASP A 76 11.68 -12.75 -7.46
N ASN A 77 12.10 -13.52 -6.45
CA ASN A 77 11.89 -14.96 -6.31
C ASN A 77 11.34 -15.35 -4.91
N LEU A 78 10.26 -14.69 -4.50
CA LEU A 78 9.65 -14.81 -3.17
C LEU A 78 9.32 -16.26 -2.73
N GLU A 79 8.94 -17.13 -3.65
CA GLU A 79 8.55 -18.52 -3.38
C GLU A 79 9.73 -19.41 -2.95
N ALA A 80 10.97 -18.98 -3.18
CA ALA A 80 12.15 -19.65 -2.66
C ALA A 80 12.39 -19.40 -1.17
N TRP A 81 11.72 -18.41 -0.59
CA TRP A 81 11.88 -18.06 0.81
C TRP A 81 10.99 -18.92 1.71
N SER A 82 11.58 -19.45 2.79
CA SER A 82 10.79 -20.07 3.85
C SER A 82 10.03 -19.01 4.67
N LYS A 83 9.03 -19.46 5.43
CA LYS A 83 8.31 -18.61 6.38
C LYS A 83 9.26 -18.01 7.42
N GLU A 84 10.19 -18.80 7.92
CA GLU A 84 11.18 -18.39 8.92
C GLU A 84 12.14 -17.33 8.36
N ASP A 85 12.59 -17.50 7.11
CA ASP A 85 13.47 -16.54 6.46
C ASP A 85 12.74 -15.22 6.14
N LEU A 86 11.49 -15.29 5.65
CA LEU A 86 10.64 -14.12 5.46
C LEU A 86 10.46 -13.35 6.77
N LEU A 87 10.11 -14.05 7.85
CA LEU A 87 9.93 -13.43 9.16
C LEU A 87 11.22 -12.78 9.66
N LYS A 88 12.37 -13.44 9.49
CA LYS A 88 13.68 -12.89 9.84
C LYS A 88 14.01 -11.64 9.02
N GLU A 89 13.66 -11.62 7.73
CA GLU A 89 13.87 -10.47 6.85
C GLU A 89 12.98 -9.29 7.26
N PHE A 90 11.69 -9.53 7.52
CA PHE A 90 10.74 -8.49 7.94
C PHE A 90 11.17 -7.83 9.24
N LYS A 91 11.68 -8.62 10.20
CA LYS A 91 12.17 -8.13 11.49
C LYS A 91 13.28 -7.09 11.41
N LYS A 92 14.10 -7.11 10.35
CA LYS A 92 15.23 -6.17 10.21
C LYS A 92 14.78 -4.72 10.06
N ALA A 93 13.56 -4.49 9.55
CA ALA A 93 13.04 -3.15 9.31
C ALA A 93 12.62 -2.41 10.58
N PHE A 94 12.21 -3.13 11.62
CA PHE A 94 11.55 -2.56 12.80
C PHE A 94 12.50 -2.61 14.00
N SER A 95 12.67 -1.48 14.70
CA SER A 95 13.45 -1.45 15.94
C SER A 95 12.70 -2.07 17.13
N ASP A 96 11.37 -2.21 17.03
CA ASP A 96 10.52 -2.81 18.05
C ASP A 96 9.49 -3.75 17.42
N TRP A 97 9.91 -4.94 16.98
CA TRP A 97 9.05 -5.90 16.28
C TRP A 97 7.83 -6.38 17.10
N ASP A 98 7.99 -6.50 18.41
CA ASP A 98 6.99 -7.10 19.30
C ASP A 98 5.85 -6.12 19.65
N HIS A 99 5.98 -4.85 19.27
CA HIS A 99 4.94 -3.85 19.41
C HIS A 99 4.08 -3.69 18.14
N GLY A 100 2.77 -3.52 18.33
CA GLY A 100 1.83 -3.11 17.30
C GLY A 100 1.73 -4.04 16.08
N ILE A 101 1.00 -3.55 15.08
CA ILE A 101 0.79 -4.21 13.79
C ILE A 101 1.85 -3.70 12.81
N LYS A 102 2.52 -4.62 12.12
CA LYS A 102 3.57 -4.31 11.16
C LYS A 102 2.99 -4.24 9.75
N ILE A 103 3.26 -3.13 9.07
CA ILE A 103 2.98 -3.00 7.64
C ILE A 103 4.23 -3.43 6.88
N ILE A 104 4.15 -4.55 6.16
CA ILE A 104 5.23 -5.01 5.29
C ILE A 104 4.80 -4.75 3.86
N LYS A 105 5.59 -3.98 3.11
CA LYS A 105 5.22 -3.54 1.76
C LYS A 105 6.30 -3.81 0.73
N SER A 106 5.86 -4.28 -0.43
CA SER A 106 6.73 -4.58 -1.57
C SER A 106 5.89 -4.61 -2.84
N HIS A 107 6.40 -4.03 -3.93
CA HIS A 107 5.82 -4.24 -5.27
C HIS A 107 5.85 -5.74 -5.64
N TRP A 108 6.96 -6.42 -5.31
CA TRP A 108 7.17 -7.82 -5.66
C TRP A 108 6.30 -8.83 -4.90
N PHE A 109 5.59 -8.39 -3.86
CA PHE A 109 4.59 -9.24 -3.23
C PHE A 109 3.45 -9.61 -4.18
N ALA A 110 3.18 -8.80 -5.22
CA ALA A 110 2.16 -9.12 -6.21
C ALA A 110 2.40 -10.50 -6.85
N TYR A 111 3.65 -10.83 -7.20
CA TYR A 111 4.00 -12.11 -7.83
C TYR A 111 3.82 -13.33 -6.91
N GLY A 112 3.83 -13.14 -5.59
CA GLY A 112 3.89 -14.23 -4.60
C GLY A 112 2.82 -14.19 -3.53
N LEU A 113 1.67 -13.56 -3.79
CA LEU A 113 0.56 -13.44 -2.81
C LEU A 113 0.09 -14.80 -2.27
N ASP A 114 0.02 -15.82 -3.14
CA ASP A 114 -0.35 -17.19 -2.75
C ASP A 114 0.65 -17.78 -1.74
N HIS A 115 1.95 -17.57 -1.96
CA HIS A 115 3.01 -18.03 -1.06
C HIS A 115 3.03 -17.29 0.27
N LEU A 116 2.86 -15.96 0.24
CA LEU A 116 2.76 -15.14 1.44
C LEU A 116 1.57 -15.56 2.30
N HIS A 117 0.40 -15.77 1.68
CA HIS A 117 -0.79 -16.24 2.38
C HIS A 117 -0.58 -17.63 2.99
N LYS A 118 0.14 -18.54 2.30
CA LYS A 118 0.50 -19.85 2.87
C LYS A 118 1.45 -19.71 4.08
N CYS A 119 2.42 -18.81 4.03
CA CYS A 119 3.38 -18.60 5.11
C CYS A 119 2.75 -17.91 6.33
N PHE A 120 1.87 -16.94 6.08
CA PHE A 120 1.22 -16.11 7.09
C PHE A 120 -0.30 -16.14 6.90
N PRO A 121 -0.96 -17.27 7.20
CA PRO A 121 -2.39 -17.44 6.92
C PRO A 121 -3.29 -16.51 7.73
N ARG A 122 -2.77 -15.88 8.80
CA ARG A 122 -3.50 -14.90 9.60
C ARG A 122 -3.14 -13.45 9.28
N ALA A 123 -2.23 -13.21 8.33
CA ALA A 123 -1.92 -11.87 7.85
C ALA A 123 -3.08 -11.30 7.04
N ARG A 124 -3.29 -9.99 7.19
CA ARG A 124 -4.15 -9.22 6.31
C ARG A 124 -3.35 -8.86 5.06
N ILE A 125 -4.00 -8.87 3.90
CA ILE A 125 -3.35 -8.55 2.62
C ILE A 125 -4.11 -7.42 1.96
N ILE A 126 -3.38 -6.39 1.53
CA ILE A 126 -3.92 -5.30 0.73
C ILE A 126 -3.23 -5.30 -0.62
N SER A 127 -4.01 -5.33 -1.69
CA SER A 127 -3.50 -4.98 -3.03
C SER A 127 -4.22 -3.74 -3.54
N TYR A 128 -3.47 -2.76 -3.99
CA TYR A 128 -4.02 -1.60 -4.71
C TYR A 128 -4.07 -1.86 -6.21
N TYR A 129 -5.04 -1.26 -6.87
CA TYR A 129 -5.25 -1.39 -8.30
C TYR A 129 -5.58 -0.05 -8.96
N LEU A 130 -4.96 0.14 -10.12
CA LEU A 130 -5.26 1.17 -11.11
C LEU A 130 -4.96 0.58 -12.50
N PRO A 131 -5.68 0.93 -13.56
CA PRO A 131 -5.40 0.45 -14.92
C PRO A 131 -3.95 0.67 -15.34
N ASP A 132 -3.35 -0.30 -16.04
CA ASP A 132 -1.91 -0.39 -16.30
C ASP A 132 -1.28 0.89 -16.89
N GLU A 133 -1.93 1.49 -17.89
CA GLU A 133 -1.42 2.70 -18.52
C GLU A 133 -1.51 3.92 -17.59
N LEU A 134 -2.52 3.97 -16.72
CA LEU A 134 -2.66 5.02 -15.70
C LEU A 134 -1.61 4.86 -14.59
N CYS A 135 -1.24 3.62 -14.25
CA CYS A 135 -0.10 3.33 -13.37
C CYS A 135 1.18 3.90 -13.96
N LEU A 136 1.51 3.56 -15.22
CA LEU A 136 2.72 4.04 -15.87
C LEU A 136 2.76 5.58 -15.93
N GLN A 137 1.67 6.20 -16.39
CA GLN A 137 1.55 7.65 -16.46
C GLN A 137 1.75 8.31 -15.09
N TRP A 138 1.11 7.79 -14.05
CA TRP A 138 1.27 8.36 -12.72
C TRP A 138 2.68 8.17 -12.18
N TRP A 139 3.29 7.00 -12.38
CA TRP A 139 4.68 6.74 -12.00
C TRP A 139 5.65 7.74 -12.68
N GLN A 140 5.45 8.04 -13.97
CA GLN A 140 6.20 9.08 -14.66
C GLN A 140 5.97 10.47 -14.07
N VAL A 141 4.71 10.82 -13.76
CA VAL A 141 4.36 12.11 -13.10
C VAL A 141 5.05 12.25 -11.76
N VAL A 142 5.16 11.18 -10.95
CA VAL A 142 5.83 11.19 -9.64
C VAL A 142 7.33 11.01 -9.67
N GLY A 143 7.93 10.73 -10.83
CA GLY A 143 9.37 10.94 -11.08
C GLY A 143 10.01 9.90 -11.95
N GLY A 144 9.30 8.83 -12.30
CA GLY A 144 9.89 7.74 -13.05
C GLY A 144 11.07 7.13 -12.30
N PHE A 145 12.18 6.97 -13.01
CA PHE A 145 13.44 6.48 -12.43
C PHE A 145 14.17 7.53 -11.57
N ASP A 146 13.77 8.81 -11.59
CA ASP A 146 14.36 9.86 -10.75
C ASP A 146 13.82 9.85 -9.31
N ILE A 147 12.90 8.93 -8.98
CA ILE A 147 12.43 8.73 -7.61
C ILE A 147 13.56 8.15 -6.77
N ALA A 148 14.00 8.93 -5.77
CA ALA A 148 15.10 8.52 -4.90
C ALA A 148 14.72 7.39 -3.93
N TYR A 149 13.44 7.25 -3.59
CA TYR A 149 12.92 6.17 -2.76
C TYR A 149 11.38 6.04 -2.89
N PRO A 150 10.80 4.83 -3.00
CA PRO A 150 11.45 3.54 -3.20
C PRO A 150 12.24 3.44 -4.52
N HIS A 151 13.13 2.46 -4.61
CA HIS A 151 14.01 2.26 -5.76
C HIS A 151 13.33 1.48 -6.88
N TYR A 152 13.52 1.93 -8.12
CA TYR A 152 12.89 1.35 -9.31
C TYR A 152 13.91 0.76 -10.31
N ASP A 153 15.19 0.69 -9.93
CA ASP A 153 16.28 0.25 -10.81
C ASP A 153 16.09 -1.15 -11.38
N TRP A 154 15.49 -2.05 -10.59
CA TRP A 154 15.16 -3.40 -11.06
C TRP A 154 14.30 -3.39 -12.31
N TYR A 155 13.49 -2.34 -12.55
CA TYR A 155 12.60 -2.24 -13.71
C TYR A 155 13.35 -1.92 -15.02
N GLU A 156 14.56 -1.38 -14.95
CA GLU A 156 15.51 -1.08 -16.05
C GLU A 156 15.04 -0.06 -17.11
N THR A 157 13.88 -0.28 -17.74
CA THR A 157 13.35 0.57 -18.81
C THR A 157 11.86 0.86 -18.61
N THR A 158 11.35 1.91 -19.27
CA THR A 158 9.92 2.24 -19.23
C THR A 158 9.05 1.14 -19.86
N GLU A 159 9.53 0.49 -20.91
CA GLU A 159 8.83 -0.63 -21.55
C GLU A 159 8.74 -1.83 -20.61
N ARG A 160 9.85 -2.17 -19.92
CA ARG A 160 9.87 -3.25 -18.93
C ARG A 160 9.02 -2.86 -17.71
N MET A 161 9.04 -1.61 -17.26
CA MET A 161 8.13 -1.10 -16.22
C MET A 161 6.66 -1.36 -16.57
N LEU A 162 6.20 -0.98 -17.77
CA LEU A 162 4.81 -1.21 -18.20
C LEU A 162 4.47 -2.71 -18.26
N GLN A 163 5.40 -3.54 -18.72
CA GLN A 163 5.20 -5.00 -18.72
C GLN A 163 5.03 -5.53 -17.30
N GLN A 164 5.87 -5.10 -16.37
CA GLN A 164 5.79 -5.55 -14.98
C GLN A 164 4.54 -5.04 -14.28
N ILE A 165 4.12 -3.78 -14.52
CA ILE A 165 2.81 -3.28 -14.06
C ILE A 165 1.66 -4.19 -14.50
N LYS A 166 1.64 -4.61 -15.78
CA LYS A 166 0.63 -5.52 -16.33
C LYS A 166 0.62 -6.86 -15.60
N ILE A 167 1.81 -7.40 -15.31
CA ILE A 167 1.96 -8.68 -14.61
C ILE A 167 1.55 -8.55 -13.14
N GLU A 168 2.02 -7.53 -12.42
CA GLU A 168 1.71 -7.28 -11.01
C GLU A 168 0.20 -7.09 -10.80
N ASN A 169 -0.44 -6.24 -11.61
CA ASN A 169 -1.90 -6.08 -11.59
C ASN A 169 -2.62 -7.41 -11.87
N ALA A 170 -2.13 -8.19 -12.84
CA ALA A 170 -2.70 -9.49 -13.15
C ALA A 170 -2.63 -10.44 -11.94
N TYR A 171 -1.47 -10.63 -11.32
CA TYR A 171 -1.37 -11.50 -10.15
C TYR A 171 -2.28 -11.07 -8.99
N SER A 172 -2.38 -9.76 -8.74
CA SER A 172 -3.30 -9.23 -7.73
C SER A 172 -4.77 -9.52 -8.05
N ILE A 173 -5.19 -9.38 -9.31
CA ILE A 173 -6.55 -9.73 -9.76
C ILE A 173 -6.80 -11.24 -9.63
N LYS A 174 -5.82 -12.07 -10.00
CA LYS A 174 -5.89 -13.54 -9.86
C LYS A 174 -6.14 -13.92 -8.40
N PHE A 175 -5.30 -13.41 -7.48
CA PHE A 175 -5.42 -13.72 -6.05
C PHE A 175 -6.76 -13.27 -5.49
N ALA A 176 -7.17 -12.02 -5.79
CA ALA A 176 -8.45 -11.47 -5.37
C ALA A 176 -9.63 -12.34 -5.85
N ALA A 177 -9.59 -12.77 -7.11
CA ALA A 177 -10.58 -13.67 -7.68
C ALA A 177 -10.60 -15.01 -6.94
N GLU A 178 -9.47 -15.69 -6.80
CA GLU A 178 -9.36 -17.00 -6.14
C GLU A 178 -9.83 -16.96 -4.67
N LYS A 179 -9.65 -15.83 -4.00
CA LYS A 179 -10.13 -15.60 -2.63
C LYS A 179 -11.57 -15.09 -2.54
N GLY A 180 -12.20 -14.73 -3.65
CA GLY A 180 -13.55 -14.15 -3.66
C GLY A 180 -13.62 -12.75 -3.04
N VAL A 181 -12.52 -12.00 -3.10
CA VAL A 181 -12.42 -10.65 -2.55
C VAL A 181 -12.48 -9.62 -3.68
N PRO A 182 -13.44 -8.69 -3.66
CA PRO A 182 -13.52 -7.65 -4.69
C PRO A 182 -12.47 -6.56 -4.46
N PHE A 183 -12.07 -5.90 -5.55
CA PHE A 183 -11.47 -4.58 -5.46
C PHE A 183 -12.59 -3.55 -5.26
N LEU A 184 -12.50 -2.78 -4.18
CA LEU A 184 -13.48 -1.77 -3.81
C LEU A 184 -12.84 -0.39 -3.78
N ARG A 185 -13.63 0.63 -4.06
CA ARG A 185 -13.30 2.01 -3.69
C ARG A 185 -13.92 2.28 -2.32
N TYR A 186 -13.08 2.39 -1.31
CA TYR A 186 -13.52 2.71 0.05
C TYR A 186 -13.87 4.20 0.14
N ASN A 187 -14.95 4.53 0.85
CA ASN A 187 -15.46 5.90 0.95
C ASN A 187 -14.88 6.68 2.13
N SER A 188 -14.20 6.00 3.05
CA SER A 188 -13.59 6.63 4.23
C SER A 188 -12.47 5.77 4.79
N LEU A 189 -11.61 6.41 5.58
CA LEU A 189 -10.62 5.72 6.41
C LEU A 189 -11.29 4.71 7.35
N ALA A 190 -12.46 5.06 7.88
CA ALA A 190 -13.19 4.18 8.78
C ALA A 190 -13.62 2.86 8.12
N GLU A 191 -13.94 2.87 6.81
CA GLU A 191 -14.23 1.63 6.08
C GLU A 191 -12.97 0.77 5.87
N VAL A 192 -11.83 1.41 5.58
CA VAL A 192 -10.53 0.72 5.45
C VAL A 192 -10.14 0.06 6.78
N HIS A 193 -10.24 0.79 7.89
CA HIS A 193 -9.95 0.25 9.23
C HIS A 193 -10.85 -0.93 9.58
N ARG A 194 -12.16 -0.83 9.34
CA ARG A 194 -13.07 -1.96 9.59
C ARG A 194 -12.70 -3.17 8.75
N ALA A 195 -12.39 -2.99 7.46
CA ALA A 195 -11.96 -4.10 6.59
C ALA A 195 -10.68 -4.78 7.09
N LEU A 196 -9.81 -4.03 7.77
CA LEU A 196 -8.61 -4.51 8.43
C LEU A 196 -8.84 -4.97 9.89
N ASP A 197 -10.08 -5.04 10.37
CA ASP A 197 -10.38 -5.36 11.79
C ASP A 197 -9.64 -4.43 12.78
N LEU A 198 -9.52 -3.16 12.40
CA LEU A 198 -9.02 -2.06 13.22
C LEU A 198 -10.21 -1.21 13.67
N ASP A 199 -10.15 -0.69 14.91
CA ASP A 199 -11.20 0.16 15.46
C ASP A 199 -11.01 1.60 15.00
N PRO A 200 -11.86 2.11 14.07
CA PRO A 200 -11.69 3.47 13.56
C PRO A 200 -11.89 4.56 14.62
N SER A 201 -12.50 4.25 15.78
CA SER A 201 -12.68 5.23 16.85
C SER A 201 -11.41 5.54 17.63
N LYS A 202 -10.36 4.71 17.49
CA LYS A 202 -9.05 4.94 18.12
C LYS A 202 -8.20 6.00 17.43
N VAL A 203 -8.59 6.46 16.24
CA VAL A 203 -7.80 7.46 15.50
C VAL A 203 -7.97 8.81 16.16
N ASP A 204 -6.89 9.34 16.72
CA ASP A 204 -6.78 10.72 17.16
C ASP A 204 -6.24 11.57 16.00
N TYR A 205 -7.12 12.33 15.35
CA TYR A 205 -6.76 13.14 14.18
C TYR A 205 -5.83 14.30 14.53
N LYS A 206 -5.84 14.80 15.77
CA LYS A 206 -4.95 15.85 16.22
C LYS A 206 -3.53 15.30 16.41
N ASP A 207 -3.41 14.12 16.99
CA ASP A 207 -2.13 13.41 17.07
C ASP A 207 -1.57 13.10 15.68
N VAL A 208 -2.41 12.67 14.73
CA VAL A 208 -2.00 12.46 13.33
C VAL A 208 -1.45 13.73 12.69
N TRP A 209 -2.11 14.87 12.91
CA TRP A 209 -1.65 16.17 12.45
C TRP A 209 -0.29 16.55 13.06
N ASP A 210 -0.11 16.32 14.36
CA ASP A 210 1.11 16.70 15.07
C ASP A 210 2.31 15.85 14.66
N ARG A 211 2.10 14.55 14.39
CA ARG A 211 3.18 13.63 14.00
C ARG A 211 3.59 13.72 12.53
N ASP A 212 2.75 14.31 11.67
CA ASP A 212 3.00 14.35 10.23
C ASP A 212 3.02 15.78 9.66
N PRO A 213 4.22 16.40 9.56
CA PRO A 213 4.40 17.75 9.00
C PRO A 213 3.88 17.91 7.57
N LYS A 214 3.77 16.83 6.80
CA LYS A 214 3.28 16.89 5.43
C LYS A 214 1.80 17.19 5.38
N ILE A 215 1.01 16.71 6.35
CA ILE A 215 -0.41 17.04 6.45
C ILE A 215 -0.57 18.55 6.62
N GLN A 216 0.26 19.17 7.45
CA GLN A 216 0.28 20.61 7.68
C GLN A 216 0.65 21.36 6.39
N THR A 217 1.70 20.90 5.71
CA THR A 217 2.13 21.45 4.41
C THR A 217 1.01 21.35 3.35
N LEU A 218 0.30 20.23 3.28
CA LEU A 218 -0.81 20.05 2.36
C LEU A 218 -2.00 20.94 2.72
N ALA A 219 -2.23 21.21 4.01
CA ALA A 219 -3.26 22.13 4.46
C ALA A 219 -2.99 23.56 4.00
N GLU A 220 -1.73 23.99 4.05
CA GLU A 220 -1.31 25.30 3.55
C GLU A 220 -1.36 25.38 2.02
N GLN A 221 -0.94 24.32 1.32
CA GLN A 221 -0.84 24.28 -0.13
C GLN A 221 -2.18 24.08 -0.85
N LEU A 222 -3.05 23.22 -0.30
CA LEU A 222 -4.29 22.77 -0.93
C LEU A 222 -5.53 23.21 -0.18
N GLY A 223 -5.38 23.81 0.99
CA GLY A 223 -6.50 24.39 1.73
C GLY A 223 -7.22 25.42 0.87
N ASP A 224 -8.54 25.30 0.80
CA ASP A 224 -9.43 26.27 0.16
C ASP A 224 -9.79 27.45 1.09
N GLY A 225 -9.14 27.52 2.26
CA GLY A 225 -9.39 28.52 3.29
C GLY A 225 -10.68 28.29 4.08
N THR A 226 -11.40 27.19 3.86
CA THR A 226 -12.67 26.90 4.56
C THR A 226 -12.47 26.28 5.95
N TRP A 227 -11.26 25.78 6.23
CA TRP A 227 -10.92 25.10 7.48
C TRP A 227 -10.33 26.07 8.50
N ASP A 228 -10.88 26.11 9.72
CA ASP A 228 -10.33 26.91 10.82
C ASP A 228 -9.18 26.17 11.53
N LEU A 229 -8.02 26.11 10.88
CA LEU A 229 -6.82 25.43 11.36
C LEU A 229 -6.19 26.07 12.62
N LYS A 230 -6.81 27.11 13.19
CA LYS A 230 -6.40 27.71 14.48
C LYS A 230 -7.04 27.03 15.69
N THR A 231 -8.03 26.17 15.46
CA THR A 231 -8.76 25.42 16.49
C THR A 231 -8.44 23.93 16.39
N THR A 232 -8.55 23.22 17.51
CA THR A 232 -8.38 21.75 17.53
C THR A 232 -9.43 21.10 16.63
N GLU A 233 -10.69 21.55 16.72
CA GLU A 233 -11.81 21.01 15.95
C GLU A 233 -11.58 21.17 14.44
N GLY A 234 -11.05 22.33 14.00
CA GLY A 234 -10.74 22.56 12.59
C GLY A 234 -9.57 21.71 12.09
N ILE A 235 -8.53 21.52 12.91
CA ILE A 235 -7.41 20.62 12.61
C ILE A 235 -7.89 19.17 12.47
N GLU A 236 -8.70 18.68 13.41
CA GLU A 236 -9.24 17.33 13.38
C GLU A 236 -10.12 17.11 12.14
N ALA A 237 -10.99 18.07 11.84
CA ALA A 237 -11.88 18.00 10.69
C ALA A 237 -11.12 17.97 9.36
N TYR A 238 -10.10 18.83 9.19
CA TYR A 238 -9.26 18.83 7.99
C TYR A 238 -8.48 17.52 7.87
N THR A 239 -7.83 17.09 8.95
CA THR A 239 -7.01 15.87 8.94
C THR A 239 -7.86 14.66 8.58
N LYS A 240 -9.04 14.52 9.20
CA LYS A 240 -9.99 13.47 8.86
C LYS A 240 -10.39 13.53 7.38
N HIS A 241 -10.76 14.70 6.88
CA HIS A 241 -11.16 14.88 5.48
C HIS A 241 -10.04 14.45 4.52
N MET A 242 -8.81 14.89 4.78
CA MET A 242 -7.65 14.53 3.97
C MET A 242 -7.40 13.02 3.97
N LEU A 243 -7.43 12.37 5.14
CA LEU A 243 -7.24 10.91 5.23
C LEU A 243 -8.34 10.13 4.51
N ASP A 244 -9.60 10.57 4.63
CA ASP A 244 -10.74 9.98 3.91
C ASP A 244 -10.55 10.11 2.39
N ASP A 245 -10.10 11.26 1.90
CA ASP A 245 -9.85 11.48 0.47
C ASP A 245 -8.71 10.62 -0.07
N ARG A 246 -7.66 10.37 0.72
CA ARG A 246 -6.59 9.43 0.35
C ARG A 246 -7.07 7.97 0.35
N SER A 247 -8.00 7.60 1.21
CA SER A 247 -8.63 6.28 1.20
C SER A 247 -9.53 6.07 -0.03
N LYS A 248 -10.16 7.14 -0.55
CA LYS A 248 -11.00 7.11 -1.76
C LYS A 248 -10.22 7.05 -3.06
N ALA A 249 -8.94 7.43 -3.07
CA ALA A 249 -8.18 7.68 -4.29
C ALA A 249 -8.06 6.44 -5.20
N ASN A 250 -7.92 5.25 -4.60
CA ASN A 250 -7.58 4.02 -5.32
C ASN A 250 -8.62 2.92 -5.06
N MET A 251 -8.67 1.96 -5.98
CA MET A 251 -9.34 0.69 -5.67
C MET A 251 -8.38 -0.19 -4.89
N ALA A 252 -8.88 -0.83 -3.84
CA ALA A 252 -8.10 -1.76 -3.03
C ALA A 252 -8.87 -3.07 -2.83
N MET A 253 -8.16 -4.18 -2.93
CA MET A 253 -8.58 -5.47 -2.40
C MET A 253 -8.01 -5.57 -0.99
N ILE A 254 -8.86 -5.82 0.00
CA ILE A 254 -8.47 -6.09 1.39
C ILE A 254 -8.94 -7.49 1.76
N TYR A 255 -7.99 -8.43 1.79
CA TYR A 255 -8.20 -9.78 2.30
C TYR A 255 -7.94 -9.79 3.81
N ASN A 256 -8.94 -10.24 4.55
CA ASN A 256 -8.91 -10.46 5.98
C ASN A 256 -9.30 -11.91 6.28
N PRO A 257 -8.41 -12.73 6.85
CA PRO A 257 -8.68 -14.15 7.06
C PRO A 257 -9.91 -14.41 7.94
N ARG A 258 -10.21 -13.50 8.88
CA ARG A 258 -11.44 -13.57 9.69
C ARG A 258 -12.71 -13.56 8.84
N TYR A 259 -12.71 -12.80 7.74
CA TYR A 259 -13.84 -12.69 6.82
C TYR A 259 -14.01 -13.94 5.95
N GLU A 260 -12.91 -14.64 5.65
CA GLU A 260 -12.95 -15.96 5.03
C GLU A 260 -13.53 -17.00 6.00
N GLU A 261 -13.09 -17.01 7.27
CA GLU A 261 -13.56 -17.93 8.32
C GLU A 261 -15.08 -17.84 8.56
N ILE A 262 -15.64 -16.64 8.57
CA ILE A 262 -17.08 -16.41 8.76
C ILE A 262 -17.89 -16.44 7.46
N GLY A 263 -17.26 -16.76 6.33
CA GLY A 263 -17.93 -16.99 5.04
C GLY A 263 -18.47 -15.72 4.36
N THR A 264 -17.89 -14.55 4.61
CA THR A 264 -18.35 -13.28 3.99
C THR A 264 -17.85 -13.07 2.55
N TYR A 265 -16.78 -13.74 2.15
CA TYR A 265 -16.28 -13.65 0.78
C TYR A 265 -17.06 -14.60 -0.16
N ASN A 266 -17.67 -14.02 -1.19
CA ASN A 266 -18.31 -14.77 -2.25
C ASN A 266 -17.24 -15.21 -3.26
N ARG A 267 -16.95 -16.51 -3.35
CA ARG A 267 -15.98 -17.10 -4.29
C ARG A 267 -16.41 -17.05 -5.76
N ILE A 268 -17.29 -16.12 -6.14
CA ILE A 268 -17.81 -16.01 -7.50
C ILE A 268 -16.84 -15.18 -8.34
N ILE A 269 -16.10 -15.86 -9.19
CA ILE A 269 -15.17 -15.26 -10.14
C ILE A 269 -15.85 -15.18 -11.51
N PRO A 270 -15.88 -14.00 -12.15
CA PRO A 270 -16.13 -13.94 -13.58
C PRO A 270 -15.01 -14.69 -14.30
N LYS A 271 -15.30 -15.89 -14.83
CA LYS A 271 -14.32 -16.74 -15.52
C LYS A 271 -13.53 -15.98 -16.59
N SER A 272 -14.18 -15.06 -17.30
CA SER A 272 -13.55 -14.19 -18.30
C SER A 272 -12.43 -13.31 -17.74
N LEU A 273 -12.59 -12.76 -16.53
CA LEU A 273 -11.59 -11.93 -15.85
C LEU A 273 -10.41 -12.78 -15.38
N TYR A 274 -10.67 -13.97 -14.86
CA TYR A 274 -9.61 -14.92 -14.50
C TYR A 274 -8.80 -15.33 -15.72
N ASP A 275 -9.49 -15.78 -16.79
CA ASP A 275 -8.84 -16.23 -18.01
C ASP A 275 -8.03 -15.10 -18.68
N SER A 276 -8.51 -13.85 -18.64
CA SER A 276 -7.73 -12.71 -19.16
C SER A 276 -6.46 -12.45 -18.37
N THR A 277 -6.54 -12.62 -17.05
CA THR A 277 -5.43 -12.42 -16.13
C THR A 277 -4.35 -13.49 -16.33
N VAL A 278 -4.76 -14.76 -16.41
CA VAL A 278 -3.86 -15.89 -16.72
C VAL A 278 -3.18 -15.68 -18.08
N ARG A 279 -3.91 -15.22 -19.11
CA ARG A 279 -3.31 -14.91 -20.42
C ARG A 279 -2.22 -13.83 -20.35
N VAL A 280 -2.38 -12.81 -19.49
CA VAL A 280 -1.34 -11.77 -19.30
C VAL A 280 -0.10 -12.39 -18.64
N ILE A 281 -0.30 -13.17 -17.58
CA ILE A 281 0.78 -13.86 -16.86
C ILE A 281 1.53 -14.81 -17.80
N ASP A 282 0.84 -15.64 -18.56
CA ASP A 282 1.44 -16.60 -19.51
C ASP A 282 2.20 -15.90 -20.64
N LYS A 283 1.67 -14.76 -21.12
CA LYS A 283 2.27 -14.02 -22.25
C LYS A 283 3.61 -13.38 -21.88
N TYR A 284 3.68 -12.75 -20.70
CA TYR A 284 4.86 -11.97 -20.32
C TYR A 284 5.79 -12.73 -19.37
N GLY A 285 5.27 -13.72 -18.64
CA GLY A 285 5.99 -14.49 -17.64
C GLY A 285 6.50 -13.63 -16.47
N ARG A 286 7.06 -14.30 -15.46
CA ARG A 286 7.98 -13.66 -14.52
C ARG A 286 9.37 -13.79 -15.13
N LYS A 287 10.01 -12.66 -15.45
CA LYS A 287 11.39 -12.62 -15.98
C LYS A 287 12.34 -12.10 -14.93
#